data_AF-A0A0B7GK73-F1
#
_entry.id   AF-A0A0B7GK73-F1
#
_cell.length_a   1.000
_cell.length_b   1.000
_cell.length_c   1.000
_cell.angle_alpha   90.00
_cell.angle_beta   90.00
_cell.angle_gamma   90.00
#
_symmetry.space_group_name_H-M   'P 1'
#
loop_
_entity.id
_entity.type
_entity.pdbx_description
1 polymer ?
#
loop_
_entity_poly.entity_id
_entity_poly.type
_entity_poly.pdbx_seq_one_letter_code
_entity_poly.pdbx_strand_id
1 'polypeptide(L)'
;MVNILKKIKTKTYKNNDLINNIDLNPKGSNMLKLSQLINATYNVEVDYYIPLTIEVSGIPSYAEKNYFRLVKENSLLEIGIDIESHQLMNIILVQISSASLVDQIVVKEIADKQGCPVFQSDISFTNGLHDINQSFDVFLSREILKIRLIDVEETSYLTNGRVKLGFSQDGILVSFLLLDLTDKEYADLKDSFKLY
;
A
#
# COMPACT_ATOMS: atom_id res chain seq x y z
N MET A 1 11.39 40.72 60.19
CA MET A 1 12.00 40.24 58.93
C MET A 1 10.95 40.39 57.84
N VAL A 2 11.27 41.13 56.77
CA VAL A 2 10.30 41.72 55.82
C VAL A 2 9.76 40.67 54.84
N ASN A 3 8.43 40.64 54.71
CA ASN A 3 7.69 39.89 53.69
C ASN A 3 7.96 40.47 52.29
N ILE A 4 8.46 39.65 51.37
CA ILE A 4 8.50 39.97 49.94
C ILE A 4 7.65 38.92 49.20
N LEU A 5 6.38 39.25 48.98
CA LEU A 5 5.51 38.57 48.02
C LEU A 5 5.95 38.96 46.60
N LYS A 6 6.67 38.08 45.90
CA LYS A 6 6.78 38.14 44.43
C LYS A 6 5.60 37.38 43.82
N LYS A 7 4.69 38.14 43.20
CA LYS A 7 3.61 37.62 42.34
C LYS A 7 4.17 36.73 41.23
N ILE A 8 3.85 35.45 41.24
CA ILE A 8 3.98 34.59 40.07
C ILE A 8 2.82 34.95 39.14
N LYS A 9 3.11 35.52 37.97
CA LYS A 9 2.13 35.68 36.89
C LYS A 9 1.86 34.29 36.30
N THR A 10 0.77 33.65 36.69
CA THR A 10 0.20 32.55 35.91
C THR A 10 -0.33 33.11 34.60
N LYS A 11 0.31 32.78 33.47
CA LYS A 11 -0.30 32.95 32.15
C LYS A 11 -1.42 31.93 32.04
N THR A 12 -2.66 32.40 32.20
CA THR A 12 -3.84 31.64 31.81
C THR A 12 -3.90 31.66 30.28
N TYR A 13 -3.52 30.57 29.64
CA TYR A 13 -3.79 30.40 28.22
C TYR A 13 -5.29 30.16 28.07
N LYS A 14 -5.98 31.07 27.36
CA LYS A 14 -7.37 30.85 26.96
C LYS A 14 -7.37 29.67 25.99
N ASN A 15 -8.28 28.74 26.22
CA ASN A 15 -8.43 27.46 25.50
C ASN A 15 -8.84 27.61 24.02
N ASN A 16 -8.72 28.81 23.44
CA ASN A 16 -9.20 29.13 22.10
C ASN A 16 -8.07 29.37 21.08
N ASP A 17 -6.80 29.24 21.49
CA ASP A 17 -5.65 29.43 20.59
C ASP A 17 -4.96 28.10 20.18
N LEU A 18 -5.56 26.94 20.49
CA LEU A 18 -5.06 25.60 20.11
C LEU A 18 -6.00 24.83 19.19
N ILE A 19 -7.09 25.45 18.71
CA ILE A 19 -8.02 24.83 17.77
C ILE A 19 -7.90 25.57 16.44
N ASN A 20 -6.76 25.42 15.78
CA ASN A 20 -6.66 25.70 14.35
C ASN A 20 -5.83 24.58 13.72
N ASN A 21 -6.53 23.75 12.95
CA ASN A 21 -6.03 22.70 12.06
C ASN A 21 -5.58 21.38 12.70
N ILE A 22 -6.41 20.81 13.59
CA ILE A 22 -6.55 19.35 13.56
C ILE A 22 -7.72 19.08 12.64
N ASP A 23 -7.40 18.67 11.41
CA ASP A 23 -8.36 18.12 10.47
C ASP A 23 -8.93 16.84 11.11
N LEU A 24 -10.04 17.01 11.82
CA LEU A 24 -10.80 15.95 12.50
C LEU A 24 -11.82 15.31 11.55
N ASN A 25 -11.53 15.26 10.26
CA ASN A 25 -11.96 14.08 9.53
C ASN A 25 -11.11 12.93 10.07
N PRO A 26 -11.69 11.79 10.50
CA PRO A 26 -10.92 10.56 10.35
C PRO A 26 -10.52 10.60 8.88
N LYS A 27 -9.21 10.60 8.57
CA LYS A 27 -8.76 10.50 7.17
C LYS A 27 -9.46 9.26 6.62
N GLY A 28 -10.62 9.44 5.98
CA GLY A 28 -11.26 8.43 5.17
C GLY A 28 -10.15 8.09 4.20
N SER A 29 -9.59 6.90 4.37
CA SER A 29 -8.31 6.61 3.76
C SER A 29 -8.49 6.82 2.26
N ASN A 30 -7.76 7.76 1.66
CA ASN A 30 -7.70 7.87 0.20
C ASN A 30 -7.19 6.58 -0.46
N MET A 31 -6.79 5.59 0.35
CA MET A 31 -6.44 4.24 -0.03
C MET A 31 -7.61 3.48 -0.66
N LEU A 32 -7.25 2.56 -1.56
CA LEU A 32 -8.20 1.69 -2.23
C LEU A 32 -8.98 0.81 -1.25
N LYS A 33 -10.31 0.82 -1.39
CA LYS A 33 -11.21 0.01 -0.57
C LYS A 33 -11.92 -1.04 -1.40
N LEU A 34 -11.97 -2.26 -0.90
CA LEU A 34 -12.63 -3.40 -1.52
C LEU A 34 -14.14 -3.16 -1.60
N SER A 35 -14.72 -3.30 -2.78
CA SER A 35 -16.16 -3.25 -3.03
C SER A 35 -16.72 -4.65 -3.26
N GLN A 36 -16.13 -5.37 -4.22
CA GLN A 36 -16.55 -6.71 -4.63
C GLN A 36 -15.37 -7.56 -5.06
N LEU A 37 -15.62 -8.85 -5.26
CA LEU A 37 -14.66 -9.79 -5.83
C LEU A 37 -15.19 -10.33 -7.15
N ILE A 38 -14.25 -10.57 -8.05
CA ILE A 38 -14.50 -11.29 -9.29
C ILE A 38 -13.49 -12.43 -9.47
N ASN A 39 -13.75 -13.32 -10.40
CA ASN A 39 -12.81 -14.35 -10.81
C ASN A 39 -11.94 -13.84 -11.95
N ALA A 40 -10.64 -13.74 -11.70
CA ALA A 40 -9.61 -13.52 -12.70
C ALA A 40 -8.32 -14.19 -12.23
N THR A 41 -7.35 -14.39 -13.11
CA THR A 41 -6.02 -14.94 -12.76
C THR A 41 -4.96 -13.86 -12.83
N TYR A 42 -3.89 -14.01 -12.08
CA TYR A 42 -2.74 -13.12 -12.17
C TYR A 42 -1.56 -13.76 -12.91
N ASN A 43 -0.88 -12.94 -13.70
CA ASN A 43 0.47 -13.20 -14.18
C ASN A 43 1.43 -12.36 -13.34
N VAL A 44 2.53 -12.98 -12.89
CA VAL A 44 3.54 -12.30 -12.08
C VAL A 44 4.86 -12.34 -12.82
N GLU A 45 5.51 -11.19 -12.90
CA GLU A 45 6.86 -11.02 -13.42
C GLU A 45 7.72 -10.32 -12.37
N VAL A 46 8.91 -10.87 -12.13
CA VAL A 46 9.95 -10.29 -11.29
C VAL A 46 11.17 -10.09 -12.16
N ASP A 47 11.68 -8.86 -12.17
CA ASP A 47 12.81 -8.45 -13.00
C ASP A 47 13.75 -7.51 -12.22
N TYR A 48 15.00 -7.39 -12.65
CA TYR A 48 15.97 -6.51 -12.02
C TYR A 48 15.63 -5.01 -12.18
N TYR A 49 15.09 -4.59 -13.33
CA TYR A 49 14.82 -3.18 -13.63
C TYR A 49 13.46 -2.70 -13.12
N ILE A 50 12.43 -3.54 -13.25
CA ILE A 50 11.10 -3.31 -12.69
C ILE A 50 10.84 -4.44 -11.70
N PRO A 51 11.11 -4.23 -10.39
CA PRO A 51 11.21 -5.30 -9.43
C PRO A 51 10.00 -6.24 -9.35
N LEU A 52 8.80 -5.72 -9.58
CA LEU A 52 7.59 -6.53 -9.58
C LEU A 52 6.54 -5.95 -10.51
N THR A 53 6.01 -6.80 -11.38
CA THR A 53 4.79 -6.55 -12.15
C THR A 53 3.81 -7.69 -11.89
N ILE A 54 2.60 -7.34 -11.46
CA ILE A 54 1.47 -8.27 -11.33
C ILE A 54 0.40 -7.78 -12.30
N GLU A 55 0.02 -8.59 -13.27
CA GLU A 55 -1.02 -8.26 -14.25
C GLU A 55 -2.20 -9.22 -14.15
N VAL A 56 -3.41 -8.70 -14.26
CA VAL A 56 -4.62 -9.52 -14.35
C VAL A 56 -4.77 -10.03 -15.78
N SER A 57 -4.80 -11.36 -15.92
CA SER A 57 -4.89 -12.03 -17.22
C SER A 57 -6.23 -11.79 -17.91
N GLY A 58 -6.24 -11.88 -19.24
CA GLY A 58 -7.46 -11.77 -20.04
C GLY A 58 -7.94 -10.34 -20.26
N ILE A 59 -7.23 -9.35 -19.71
CA ILE A 59 -7.46 -7.93 -19.98
C ILE A 59 -6.66 -7.53 -21.23
N PRO A 60 -7.29 -6.90 -22.24
CA PRO A 60 -6.56 -6.41 -23.41
C PRO A 60 -5.53 -5.34 -23.04
N SER A 61 -4.37 -5.34 -23.70
CA SER A 61 -3.30 -4.37 -23.43
C SER A 61 -3.68 -2.91 -23.69
N TYR A 62 -4.70 -2.68 -24.51
CA TYR A 62 -5.25 -1.36 -24.84
C TYR A 62 -6.39 -0.92 -23.92
N ALA A 63 -6.77 -1.71 -22.92
CA ALA A 63 -7.81 -1.34 -21.97
C ALA A 63 -7.38 -0.09 -21.19
N GLU A 64 -8.28 0.90 -21.13
CA GLU A 64 -8.03 2.15 -20.43
C GLU A 64 -8.00 1.92 -18.92
N LYS A 65 -7.03 2.54 -18.26
CA LYS A 65 -6.85 2.41 -16.82
C LYS A 65 -6.44 3.71 -16.18
N ASN A 66 -6.97 3.92 -14.98
CA ASN A 66 -6.50 4.92 -14.05
C ASN A 66 -5.42 4.32 -13.15
N TYR A 67 -4.44 5.12 -12.75
CA TYR A 67 -3.41 4.69 -11.80
C TYR A 67 -3.59 5.35 -10.45
N PHE A 68 -3.79 4.52 -9.45
CA PHE A 68 -3.60 4.90 -8.05
C PHE A 68 -2.12 4.72 -7.70
N ARG A 69 -1.48 5.76 -7.17
CA ARG A 69 -0.03 5.76 -6.99
C ARG A 69 0.37 6.16 -5.58
N LEU A 70 1.24 5.37 -4.97
CA LEU A 70 1.96 5.77 -3.77
C LEU A 70 3.31 6.32 -4.19
N VAL A 71 3.51 7.61 -3.93
CA VAL A 71 4.71 8.33 -4.38
C VAL A 71 5.35 9.01 -3.18
N LYS A 72 6.60 8.65 -2.89
CA LYS A 72 7.37 9.34 -1.86
C LYS A 72 8.86 9.27 -2.16
N GLU A 73 9.50 10.43 -2.21
CA GLU A 73 10.93 10.53 -2.53
C GLU A 73 11.25 9.78 -3.82
N ASN A 74 12.08 8.74 -3.74
CA ASN A 74 12.48 7.87 -4.86
C ASN A 74 11.72 6.54 -4.87
N SER A 75 10.55 6.47 -4.23
CA SER A 75 9.65 5.31 -4.23
C SER A 75 8.40 5.61 -5.06
N LEU A 76 8.06 4.66 -5.94
CA LEU A 76 6.86 4.68 -6.77
C LEU A 76 6.29 3.27 -6.85
N LEU A 77 5.03 3.15 -6.40
CA LEU A 77 4.19 2.00 -6.63
C LEU A 77 2.94 2.45 -7.38
N GLU A 78 2.57 1.73 -8.44
CA GLU A 78 1.40 2.01 -9.25
C GLU A 78 0.42 0.85 -9.19
N ILE A 79 -0.87 1.17 -9.03
CA ILE A 79 -1.97 0.20 -9.06
C ILE A 79 -2.92 0.65 -10.16
N GLY A 80 -2.93 -0.07 -11.27
CA GLY A 80 -3.81 0.18 -12.40
C GLY A 80 -5.20 -0.38 -12.16
N ILE A 81 -6.20 0.45 -12.41
CA ILE A 81 -7.61 0.18 -12.14
C ILE A 81 -8.41 0.50 -13.39
N ASP A 82 -9.29 -0.41 -13.79
CA ASP A 82 -10.17 -0.23 -14.92
C ASP A 82 -11.10 0.96 -14.70
N ILE A 83 -11.24 1.81 -15.72
CA ILE A 83 -11.95 3.09 -15.59
C ILE A 83 -13.45 2.94 -15.35
N GLU A 84 -14.07 1.86 -15.83
CA GLU A 84 -15.52 1.64 -15.73
C GLU A 84 -15.88 0.69 -14.59
N SER A 85 -15.21 -0.46 -14.54
CA SER A 85 -15.52 -1.53 -13.60
C SER A 85 -14.83 -1.38 -12.25
N HIS A 86 -13.82 -0.50 -12.14
CA HIS A 86 -12.95 -0.36 -10.97
C HIS A 86 -12.22 -1.64 -10.57
N GLN A 87 -12.14 -2.60 -11.48
CA GLN A 87 -11.39 -3.84 -11.31
C GLN A 87 -9.89 -3.54 -11.27
N LEU A 88 -9.15 -4.24 -10.39
CA LEU A 88 -7.70 -4.27 -10.48
C LEU A 88 -7.25 -4.81 -11.84
N MET A 89 -6.32 -4.11 -12.48
CA MET A 89 -5.73 -4.52 -13.76
C MET A 89 -4.26 -4.88 -13.61
N ASN A 90 -3.50 -4.09 -12.85
CA ASN A 90 -2.11 -4.41 -12.54
C ASN A 90 -1.62 -3.74 -11.26
N ILE A 91 -0.50 -4.26 -10.74
CA ILE A 91 0.30 -3.66 -9.67
C ILE A 91 1.73 -3.65 -10.17
N ILE A 92 2.38 -2.49 -10.12
CA ILE A 92 3.75 -2.32 -10.59
C ILE A 92 4.57 -1.66 -9.48
N LEU A 93 5.58 -2.37 -8.98
CA LEU A 93 6.61 -1.78 -8.14
C LEU A 93 7.67 -1.18 -9.03
N VAL A 94 7.52 0.11 -9.36
CA VAL A 94 8.37 0.80 -10.31
C VAL A 94 9.74 1.11 -9.70
N GLN A 95 9.74 1.66 -8.49
CA GLN A 95 10.96 2.05 -7.82
C GLN A 95 10.77 2.04 -6.30
N ILE A 96 11.83 1.75 -5.56
CA ILE A 96 11.84 1.85 -4.11
C ILE A 96 13.05 2.63 -3.61
N SER A 97 12.88 3.37 -2.51
CA SER A 97 13.95 4.09 -1.82
C SER A 97 14.70 3.20 -0.85
N SER A 98 14.03 2.21 -0.26
CA SER A 98 14.62 1.26 0.69
C SER A 98 13.79 -0.02 0.78
N ALA A 99 14.46 -1.15 0.96
CA ALA A 99 13.87 -2.41 1.41
C ALA A 99 14.65 -2.95 2.61
N SER A 100 14.04 -3.87 3.36
CA SER A 100 14.68 -4.59 4.45
C SER A 100 14.76 -6.08 4.14
N LEU A 101 15.95 -6.66 4.28
CA LEU A 101 16.09 -8.12 4.36
C LEU A 101 15.61 -8.59 5.73
N VAL A 102 14.81 -9.64 5.75
CA VAL A 102 14.31 -10.27 6.96
C VAL A 102 14.46 -11.78 6.84
N ASP A 103 14.78 -12.45 7.96
CA ASP A 103 15.00 -13.89 7.98
C ASP A 103 13.75 -14.67 7.57
N GLN A 104 12.58 -14.21 8.03
CA GLN A 104 11.30 -14.83 7.75
C GLN A 104 10.18 -13.78 7.73
N ILE A 105 9.22 -13.95 6.83
CA ILE A 105 7.94 -13.23 6.84
C ILE A 105 6.85 -14.23 7.23
N VAL A 106 6.12 -13.93 8.30
CA VAL A 106 4.99 -14.75 8.74
C VAL A 106 3.71 -14.27 8.06
N VAL A 107 3.12 -15.12 7.23
CA VAL A 107 1.77 -14.90 6.67
C VAL A 107 0.76 -15.20 7.76
N LYS A 108 -0.14 -14.26 8.06
CA LYS A 108 -1.13 -14.44 9.13
C LYS A 108 -2.16 -15.49 8.75
N GLU A 109 -2.61 -16.28 9.72
CA GLU A 109 -3.78 -17.15 9.57
C GLU A 109 -5.06 -16.35 9.82
N ILE A 110 -5.52 -15.64 8.79
CA ILE A 110 -6.72 -14.78 8.81
C ILE A 110 -7.69 -15.19 7.69
N ALA A 111 -8.88 -14.58 7.64
CA ALA A 111 -9.88 -14.87 6.63
C ALA A 111 -9.29 -14.72 5.21
N ASP A 112 -9.44 -15.73 4.37
CA ASP A 112 -8.80 -15.79 3.05
C ASP A 112 -9.82 -16.21 1.98
N LYS A 113 -9.88 -15.45 0.88
CA LYS A 113 -10.78 -15.71 -0.25
C LYS A 113 -9.99 -15.69 -1.55
N GLN A 114 -10.41 -16.49 -2.52
CA GLN A 114 -9.82 -16.47 -3.85
C GLN A 114 -10.50 -15.41 -4.72
N GLY A 115 -9.73 -14.65 -5.50
CA GLY A 115 -10.28 -13.75 -6.52
C GLY A 115 -9.42 -12.54 -6.85
N CYS A 116 -10.01 -11.61 -7.58
CA CYS A 116 -9.44 -10.32 -7.93
C CYS A 116 -10.34 -9.19 -7.37
N PRO A 117 -9.77 -8.14 -6.76
CA PRO A 117 -10.57 -7.08 -6.18
C PRO A 117 -11.13 -6.16 -7.26
N VAL A 118 -12.34 -5.69 -6.99
CA VAL A 118 -12.89 -4.47 -7.56
C VAL A 118 -13.00 -3.46 -6.44
N PHE A 119 -12.48 -2.26 -6.67
CA PHE A 119 -12.43 -1.21 -5.68
C PHE A 119 -13.67 -0.32 -5.71
N GLN A 120 -13.87 0.44 -4.63
CA GLN A 120 -14.88 1.50 -4.59
C GLN A 120 -14.52 2.62 -5.57
N SER A 121 -15.55 3.30 -6.09
CA SER A 121 -15.44 4.37 -7.07
C SER A 121 -15.34 5.77 -6.42
N ASP A 122 -14.93 5.83 -5.15
CA ASP A 122 -14.89 7.04 -4.33
C ASP A 122 -13.58 7.83 -4.48
N ILE A 123 -12.58 7.24 -5.15
CA ILE A 123 -11.32 7.90 -5.52
C ILE A 123 -11.49 8.71 -6.80
N SER A 124 -11.15 9.99 -6.73
CA SER A 124 -11.11 10.88 -7.90
C SER A 124 -9.74 10.86 -8.56
N PHE A 125 -9.72 10.68 -9.88
CA PHE A 125 -8.51 10.69 -10.71
C PHE A 125 -8.43 12.00 -11.51
N THR A 126 -7.24 12.58 -11.60
CA THR A 126 -6.95 13.76 -12.43
C THR A 126 -6.03 13.33 -13.56
N ASN A 127 -6.48 13.46 -14.81
CA ASN A 127 -5.75 12.99 -16.00
C ASN A 127 -5.34 11.50 -15.89
N GLY A 128 -6.22 10.68 -15.33
CA GLY A 128 -6.00 9.24 -15.13
C GLY A 128 -5.11 8.88 -13.94
N LEU A 129 -4.70 9.84 -13.11
CA LEU A 129 -3.76 9.62 -12.01
C LEU A 129 -4.37 10.05 -10.66
N HIS A 130 -4.10 9.28 -9.62
CA HIS A 130 -4.36 9.65 -8.23
C HIS A 130 -3.12 9.40 -7.38
N ASP A 131 -2.43 10.49 -7.01
CA ASP A 131 -1.16 10.42 -6.29
C ASP A 131 -1.36 10.64 -4.81
N ILE A 132 -0.89 9.68 -4.01
CA ILE A 132 -0.76 9.84 -2.56
C ILE A 132 0.71 10.03 -2.21
N ASN A 133 1.01 11.17 -1.57
CA ASN A 133 2.31 11.48 -1.01
C ASN A 133 2.58 10.64 0.26
N GLN A 134 2.88 9.36 0.10
CA GLN A 134 2.99 8.39 1.19
C GLN A 134 4.07 7.34 0.90
N SER A 135 4.87 7.03 1.93
CA SER A 135 5.84 5.92 1.89
C SER A 135 5.14 4.57 1.99
N PHE A 136 5.79 3.53 1.48
CA PHE A 136 5.44 2.14 1.73
C PHE A 136 6.71 1.37 2.10
N ASP A 137 6.57 0.30 2.87
CA ASP A 137 7.68 -0.52 3.30
C ASP A 137 7.80 -1.77 2.43
N VAL A 138 9.03 -2.17 2.13
CA VAL A 138 9.32 -3.41 1.39
C VAL A 138 10.18 -4.33 2.23
N PHE A 139 9.70 -5.55 2.44
CA PHE A 139 10.39 -6.60 3.18
C PHE A 139 10.63 -7.78 2.26
N LEU A 140 11.87 -8.25 2.21
CA LEU A 140 12.27 -9.39 1.41
C LEU A 140 12.82 -10.48 2.32
N SER A 141 12.22 -11.66 2.25
CA SER A 141 12.77 -12.91 2.75
C SER A 141 13.08 -13.83 1.58
N ARG A 142 13.66 -15.00 1.86
CA ARG A 142 14.01 -15.95 0.80
C ARG A 142 12.81 -16.45 -0.01
N GLU A 143 11.65 -16.58 0.64
CA GLU A 143 10.45 -17.18 0.04
C GLU A 143 9.33 -16.16 -0.24
N ILE A 144 9.37 -14.99 0.42
CA ILE A 144 8.28 -14.02 0.38
C ILE A 144 8.82 -12.61 0.18
N LEU A 145 8.19 -11.87 -0.73
CA LEU A 145 8.25 -10.41 -0.82
C LEU A 145 6.96 -9.85 -0.21
N LYS A 146 7.08 -8.92 0.74
CA LYS A 146 5.95 -8.18 1.32
C LYS A 146 6.11 -6.69 1.09
N ILE A 147 5.08 -6.07 0.52
CA ILE A 147 4.97 -4.62 0.36
C ILE A 147 3.85 -4.15 1.29
N ARG A 148 4.17 -3.36 2.31
CA ARG A 148 3.19 -2.78 3.24
C ARG A 148 2.92 -1.33 2.84
N LEU A 149 1.66 -1.05 2.49
CA LEU A 149 1.22 0.25 1.99
C LEU A 149 0.92 1.25 3.09
N ILE A 150 0.34 0.76 4.17
CA ILE A 150 0.02 1.50 5.40
C ILE A 150 0.23 0.60 6.61
N ASP A 151 0.59 1.19 7.74
CA ASP A 151 0.75 0.46 9.00
C ASP A 151 -0.62 0.26 9.67
N VAL A 152 -1.44 -0.58 9.04
CA VAL A 152 -2.76 -1.00 9.52
C VAL A 152 -2.81 -2.53 9.49
N GLU A 153 -3.46 -3.11 10.50
CA GLU A 153 -3.55 -4.56 10.61
C GLU A 153 -4.34 -5.19 9.46
N GLU A 154 -3.74 -6.22 8.86
CA GLU A 154 -4.39 -7.16 7.95
C GLU A 154 -5.37 -8.05 8.71
N THR A 155 -6.64 -8.02 8.35
CA THR A 155 -7.70 -8.87 8.92
C THR A 155 -8.27 -9.87 7.91
N SER A 156 -7.97 -9.69 6.63
CA SER A 156 -8.27 -10.67 5.59
C SER A 156 -7.29 -10.60 4.42
N TYR A 157 -7.16 -11.70 3.69
CA TYR A 157 -6.47 -11.78 2.41
C TYR A 157 -7.43 -12.06 1.26
N LEU A 158 -7.09 -11.50 0.09
CA LEU A 158 -7.52 -12.04 -1.20
C LEU A 158 -6.32 -12.71 -1.87
N THR A 159 -6.46 -13.99 -2.15
CA THR A 159 -5.42 -14.81 -2.78
C THR A 159 -5.71 -15.03 -4.25
N ASN A 160 -4.68 -14.99 -5.07
CA ASN A 160 -4.73 -15.32 -6.48
C ASN A 160 -3.39 -15.93 -6.93
N GLY A 161 -3.36 -17.25 -7.08
CA GLY A 161 -2.11 -17.99 -7.23
C GLY A 161 -1.17 -17.71 -6.05
N ARG A 162 0.03 -17.23 -6.35
CA ARG A 162 1.07 -16.89 -5.36
C ARG A 162 1.00 -15.44 -4.84
N VAL A 163 0.00 -14.66 -5.23
CA VAL A 163 -0.19 -13.29 -4.75
C VAL A 163 -1.26 -13.26 -3.66
N LYS A 164 -0.98 -12.55 -2.57
CA LYS A 164 -1.98 -12.19 -1.55
C LYS A 164 -2.10 -10.67 -1.42
N LEU A 165 -3.32 -10.18 -1.45
CA LEU A 165 -3.67 -8.79 -1.16
C LEU A 165 -4.21 -8.73 0.27
N GLY A 166 -3.54 -8.00 1.15
CA GLY A 166 -3.97 -7.80 2.55
C GLY A 166 -4.95 -6.65 2.68
N PHE A 167 -6.05 -6.88 3.39
CA PHE A 167 -7.06 -5.88 3.67
C PHE A 167 -7.28 -5.69 5.17
N SER A 168 -7.55 -4.45 5.57
CA SER A 168 -7.99 -4.11 6.93
C SER A 168 -9.44 -4.51 7.17
N GLN A 169 -9.89 -4.36 8.43
CA GLN A 169 -11.28 -4.65 8.82
C GLN A 169 -12.30 -3.81 8.04
N ASP A 170 -11.93 -2.58 7.69
CA ASP A 170 -12.76 -1.68 6.90
C ASP A 170 -12.68 -1.93 5.38
N GLY A 171 -11.97 -2.99 4.96
CA GLY A 171 -11.79 -3.37 3.56
C GLY A 171 -10.75 -2.52 2.83
N ILE A 172 -9.90 -1.77 3.53
CA ILE A 172 -8.84 -0.95 2.90
C ILE A 172 -7.69 -1.87 2.52
N LEU A 173 -7.12 -1.70 1.32
CA LEU A 173 -5.93 -2.41 0.88
C LEU A 173 -4.71 -1.90 1.66
N VAL A 174 -4.03 -2.80 2.38
CA VAL A 174 -2.92 -2.45 3.27
C VAL A 174 -1.60 -3.09 2.89
N SER A 175 -1.60 -4.18 2.13
CA SER A 175 -0.37 -4.86 1.74
C SER A 175 -0.52 -5.76 0.51
N PHE A 176 0.63 -6.10 -0.05
CA PHE A 176 0.83 -7.15 -1.05
C PHE A 176 1.84 -8.15 -0.53
N LEU A 177 1.60 -9.43 -0.80
CA LEU A 177 2.58 -10.47 -0.62
C LEU A 177 2.71 -11.23 -1.94
N LEU A 178 3.95 -11.47 -2.36
CA LEU A 178 4.31 -12.46 -3.36
C LEU A 178 4.96 -13.63 -2.63
N LEU A 179 4.31 -14.78 -2.68
CA LEU A 179 4.74 -16.02 -2.05
C LEU A 179 5.61 -16.86 -2.99
N ASP A 180 6.21 -17.92 -2.45
CA ASP A 180 6.92 -18.95 -3.20
C ASP A 180 7.97 -18.41 -4.19
N LEU A 181 8.75 -17.41 -3.76
CA LEU A 181 9.87 -16.88 -4.54
C LEU A 181 10.83 -17.99 -4.95
N THR A 182 11.16 -18.04 -6.24
CA THR A 182 12.27 -18.86 -6.72
C THR A 182 13.60 -18.24 -6.31
N ASP A 183 14.67 -19.04 -6.25
CA ASP A 183 16.02 -18.51 -5.98
C ASP A 183 16.43 -17.41 -6.98
N LYS A 184 16.00 -17.50 -8.24
CA LYS A 184 16.26 -16.47 -9.26
C LYS A 184 15.50 -15.18 -8.94
N GLU A 185 14.20 -15.25 -8.70
CA GLU A 185 13.38 -14.07 -8.37
C GLU A 185 13.88 -13.38 -7.10
N TYR A 186 14.24 -14.15 -6.07
CA TYR A 186 14.85 -13.61 -4.87
C TYR A 186 16.16 -12.87 -5.18
N ALA A 187 17.03 -13.44 -6.01
CA ALA A 187 18.28 -12.79 -6.42
C ALA A 187 18.02 -11.49 -7.21
N ASP A 188 17.10 -11.52 -8.19
CA ASP A 188 16.74 -10.35 -8.99
C ASP A 188 16.19 -9.22 -8.10
N LEU A 189 15.28 -9.54 -7.15
CA LEU A 189 14.75 -8.58 -6.18
C LEU A 189 15.84 -8.03 -5.27
N LYS A 190 16.70 -8.90 -4.74
CA LYS A 190 17.80 -8.51 -3.86
C LYS A 190 18.74 -7.52 -4.56
N ASP A 191 19.08 -7.79 -5.82
CA ASP A 191 19.91 -6.91 -6.64
C ASP A 191 19.20 -5.61 -7.03
N SER A 192 17.92 -5.69 -7.44
CA SER A 192 17.09 -4.52 -7.77
C SER A 192 16.98 -3.56 -6.58
N PHE A 193 16.82 -4.12 -5.38
CA PHE A 193 16.72 -3.37 -4.12
C PHE A 193 18.07 -2.97 -3.53
N LYS A 194 19.19 -3.37 -4.16
CA LYS A 194 20.57 -3.09 -3.72
C LYS A 194 20.84 -3.57 -2.29
N LEU A 195 20.31 -4.73 -1.94
CA LEU A 195 20.46 -5.34 -0.63
C LEU A 195 21.69 -6.25 -0.64
N TYR A 196 22.88 -5.73 -0.31
CA TYR A 196 24.14 -6.49 -0.33
C TYR A 196 24.61 -6.85 1.08
#